data_AF-A0A2P2D9L3-F1
#
_entry.id   AF-A0A2P2D9L3-F1
#
_cell.length_a   1.000
_cell.length_b   1.000
_cell.length_c   1.000
_cell.angle_alpha   90.00
_cell.angle_beta   90.00
_cell.angle_gamma   90.00
#
_symmetry.space_group_name_H-M   'P 1'
#
loop_
_entity.id
_entity.type
_entity.pdbx_description
1 polymer ?
#
loop_
_entity_poly.entity_id
_entity_poly.type
_entity_poly.pdbx_seq_one_letter_code
_entity_poly.pdbx_strand_id
1 'polypeptide(L)' 'MKSIKPIKLILVSTLFFIGCGSISRGCAKYFGYDEVCVDGVRYIQFTSGASVKYNPDGTIATCR' A
#
# COMPACT_ATOMS: atom_id res chain seq x y z
N MET A 1 19.13 12.47 31.08
CA MET A 1 18.65 12.34 29.69
C MET A 1 19.84 12.46 28.75
N LYS A 2 20.17 11.42 27.97
CA LYS A 2 21.34 11.44 27.07
C LYS A 2 21.04 12.28 25.82
N SER A 3 21.89 13.26 25.53
CA SER A 3 21.78 14.13 24.36
C SER A 3 21.79 13.30 23.07
N ILE A 4 20.67 13.33 22.34
CA ILE A 4 20.51 12.61 21.07
C ILE A 4 21.22 13.44 20.00
N LYS A 5 22.31 12.90 19.44
CA LYS A 5 23.07 13.55 18.37
C LYS A 5 22.17 13.72 17.12
N PRO A 6 22.24 14.85 16.40
CA PRO A 6 21.34 15.16 15.28
C PRO A 6 21.39 14.10 14.16
N ILE A 7 22.53 13.43 13.99
CA ILE A 7 22.70 12.29 13.07
C ILE A 7 21.74 11.14 13.37
N LYS A 8 21.48 10.83 14.65
CA LYS A 8 20.53 9.77 15.03
C LYS A 8 19.09 10.17 14.72
N LEU A 9 18.76 11.46 14.85
CA LEU A 9 17.43 11.98 14.55
C LEU A 9 17.16 11.92 13.04
N ILE A 10 18.15 12.28 12.22
CA ILE A 10 18.07 12.21 10.75
C ILE A 10 17.90 10.76 10.27
N LEU A 11 18.65 9.81 10.84
CA LEU A 11 18.57 8.39 10.47
C LEU A 11 17.19 7.77 10.78
N VAL A 12 16.54 8.18 11.87
CA VAL A 12 15.19 7.72 12.20
C VAL A 12 14.16 8.32 11.25
N SER A 13 14.33 9.59 10.87
CA SER A 13 13.41 10.28 9.96
C SER A 13 13.39 9.67 8.55
N THR A 14 14.53 9.23 8.02
CA THR A 14 14.60 8.64 6.67
C THR A 14 13.91 7.28 6.57
N LEU A 15 13.84 6.50 7.66
CA LEU A 15 13.12 5.22 7.70
C LEU A 15 11.60 5.39 7.53
N PHE A 16 11.03 6.52 7.98
CA PHE A 16 9.60 6.80 7.82
C PHE A 16 9.22 7.15 6.38
N PHE A 17 10.11 7.77 5.61
CA PHE A 17 9.80 8.19 4.23
C PHE A 17 9.84 7.04 3.19
N ILE A 18 10.50 5.91 3.49
CA ILE A 18 10.56 4.74 2.59
C ILE A 18 9.26 3.91 2.62
N GLY A 19 8.34 4.20 3.56
CA GLY A 19 7.12 3.42 3.79
C GLY A 19 5.97 3.68 2.80
N CYS A 20 5.94 4.80 2.08
CA CYS A 20 4.71 5.24 1.41
C CYS A 20 4.28 4.37 0.20
N GLY A 21 5.16 3.52 -0.37
CA GLY A 21 4.81 2.57 -1.44
C GLY A 21 5.19 1.10 -1.16
N SER A 22 6.03 0.87 -0.15
CA SER A 22 6.50 -0.47 0.22
C SER A 22 5.45 -1.24 1.03
N ILE A 23 4.58 -0.51 1.75
CA ILE A 23 3.57 -1.09 2.62
C ILE A 23 2.43 -1.71 1.80
N SER A 24 1.95 -1.08 0.71
CA SER A 24 0.90 -1.68 -0.15
C SER A 24 1.36 -2.99 -0.79
N ARG A 25 2.59 -3.03 -1.31
CA ARG A 25 3.21 -4.25 -1.85
C ARG A 25 3.51 -5.29 -0.77
N GLY A 26 3.94 -4.86 0.42
CA GLY A 26 4.21 -5.73 1.56
C GLY A 26 2.95 -6.39 2.10
N CYS A 27 1.86 -5.63 2.22
CA CYS A 27 0.55 -6.14 2.61
C CYS A 27 -0.02 -7.10 1.56
N ALA A 28 0.07 -6.79 0.26
CA ALA A 28 -0.33 -7.71 -0.81
C ALA A 28 0.45 -9.04 -0.77
N LYS A 29 1.72 -9.02 -0.35
CA LYS A 29 2.54 -10.25 -0.18
C LYS A 29 2.07 -11.14 0.98
N TYR A 30 1.49 -10.55 2.03
CA TYR A 30 1.05 -11.29 3.22
C TYR A 30 -0.43 -11.71 3.16
N PHE A 31 -1.29 -10.86 2.57
CA PHE A 31 -2.74 -11.09 2.45
C PHE A 31 -3.18 -11.66 1.10
N GLY A 32 -2.25 -11.80 0.15
CA GLY A 32 -2.48 -12.38 -1.18
C GLY A 32 -2.87 -11.34 -2.24
N TYR A 33 -3.53 -10.25 -1.83
CA TYR A 33 -3.83 -9.09 -2.67
C TYR A 33 -4.07 -7.84 -1.82
N ASP A 34 -4.06 -6.68 -2.46
CA ASP A 34 -4.47 -5.39 -1.90
C ASP A 34 -5.60 -4.80 -2.77
N GLU A 35 -6.49 -4.00 -2.19
CA GLU A 35 -7.58 -3.35 -2.94
C GLU A 35 -7.28 -1.87 -3.11
N VAL A 36 -7.18 -1.43 -4.36
CA VAL A 36 -6.82 -0.05 -4.72
C VAL A 36 -7.96 0.59 -5.48
N CYS A 37 -8.29 1.83 -5.13
CA CYS A 37 -9.24 2.63 -5.89
C CYS A 37 -8.48 3.47 -6.92
N VAL A 38 -8.84 3.34 -8.21
CA VAL A 38 -8.30 4.16 -9.30
C VAL A 38 -9.45 4.58 -10.20
N ASP A 39 -9.62 5.89 -10.38
CA ASP A 39 -10.66 6.49 -11.23
C ASP A 39 -12.08 5.96 -10.97
N GLY A 40 -12.40 5.73 -9.69
CA GLY A 40 -13.71 5.21 -9.26
C GLY A 40 -13.91 3.71 -9.45
N VAL A 41 -12.91 2.99 -9.99
CA VAL A 41 -12.93 1.53 -10.14
C VAL A 41 -12.05 0.89 -9.07
N ARG A 42 -12.55 -0.20 -8.48
CA ARG A 42 -11.84 -0.97 -7.47
C ARG A 42 -11.00 -2.05 -8.15
N TYR A 43 -9.69 -1.97 -7.98
CA TYR A 43 -8.71 -2.91 -8.46
C TYR A 43 -8.21 -3.82 -7.35
N ILE A 44 -7.90 -5.06 -7.70
CA ILE A 44 -7.20 -6.04 -6.89
C ILE A 44 -5.75 -6.04 -7.38
N GLN A 45 -4.85 -5.57 -6.54
CA GLN A 45 -3.41 -5.52 -6.77
C GLN A 45 -2.76 -6.75 -6.15
N PHE A 46 -2.18 -7.62 -6.98
CA PHE A 46 -1.38 -8.75 -6.52
C PHE A 46 0.08 -8.34 -6.34
N THR A 47 0.91 -9.25 -5.82
CA THR A 47 2.36 -9.07 -5.76
C THR A 47 2.98 -8.82 -7.15
N SER A 48 2.39 -9.42 -8.19
CA SER A 48 2.68 -9.15 -9.59
C SER A 48 1.38 -9.08 -10.39
N GLY A 49 1.09 -7.92 -10.98
CA GLY A 49 -0.12 -7.69 -11.78
C GLY A 49 -1.31 -7.16 -10.98
N ALA A 50 -2.35 -6.74 -11.71
CA ALA A 50 -3.59 -6.21 -11.16
C ALA A 50 -4.78 -6.67 -12.01
N SER A 51 -5.95 -6.77 -11.40
CA SER A 51 -7.23 -7.05 -12.06
C SER A 51 -8.32 -6.16 -11.50
N VAL A 52 -9.36 -5.86 -12.28
CA VAL A 52 -10.56 -5.21 -11.73
C VAL A 52 -11.28 -6.17 -10.79
N LYS A 53 -11.86 -5.64 -9.72
CA LYS A 53 -12.74 -6.40 -8.83
C LYS A 53 -14.12 -6.48 -9.46
N TYR A 54 -14.70 -7.68 -9.46
CA TYR A 54 -16.07 -7.90 -9.90
C TYR A 54 -17.00 -8.05 -8.70
N ASN A 55 -18.23 -7.58 -8.85
CA ASN A 55 -19.35 -7.89 -7.97
C ASN A 55 -19.87 -9.31 -8.29
N PRO A 56 -20.65 -9.93 -7.39
CA PRO A 56 -21.21 -11.27 -7.63
C PRO A 56 -22.12 -11.36 -8.87
N ASP A 57 -22.67 -10.24 -9.32
CA ASP A 57 -23.49 -10.13 -10.53
C ASP A 57 -22.66 -9.98 -11.83
N GLY A 58 -21.32 -9.98 -11.72
CA GLY A 58 -20.40 -9.84 -12.85
C GLY A 58 -20.13 -8.39 -13.27
N THR A 59 -20.70 -7.39 -12.60
CA THR A 59 -20.37 -5.98 -12.85
C THR A 59 -19.04 -5.58 -12.21
N ILE A 60 -18.42 -4.51 -12.70
CA ILE A 60 -17.18 -3.98 -12.11
C ILE A 60 -17.52 -3.28 -10.79
N ALA A 61 -16.79 -3.63 -9.72
CA ALA A 61 -16.93 -2.98 -8.43
C ALA A 61 -16.32 -1.57 -8.47
N THR A 62 -17.09 -0.59 -8.00
CA THR A 62 -16.67 0.81 -7.92
C THR A 62 -16.24 1.20 -6.51
N CYS A 63 -15.52 2.31 -6.41
CA CYS A 63 -15.20 2.94 -5.14
C CYS A 63 -16.42 3.74 -4.65
N ARG A 64 -16.78 3.56 -3.38
CA ARG A 64 -17.76 4.44 -2.72
C ARG A 64 -17.14 5.77 -2.37
#